data_AF-X1I8J4-F1
#
_entry.id   AF-X1I8J4-F1
#
_cell.length_a   1.000
_cell.length_b   1.000
_cell.length_c   1.000
_cell.angle_alpha   90.00
_cell.angle_beta   90.00
_cell.angle_gamma   90.00
#
_symmetry.space_group_name_H-M   'P 1'
#
loop_
_entity.id
_entity.type
_entity.pdbx_description
1 polymer ?
#
loop_
_entity_poly.entity_id
_entity_poly.type
_entity_poly.pdbx_seq_one_letter_code
_entity_poly.pdbx_strand_id
1 'polypeptide(L)'
;GNRTRLEYNDGGGTTTTTYLYNPADQLTRDTVGETNTDYLYDANGSLTKKDDGANVHSYSYDYRNLMTDYDGPGSSNDSTYNYDARGRRITKDVNGTKTAYFHDGLNVVAEYNGSNQLQRTYVTPGLDQNLSLTSSGTTYYHLPDALGRVRQVISANEATQNGYDYEAFGKVYGTPTENLTQPFRFTARAWDPETELYHYRARSYGQALGRFLSRDSLWLSDGANLYCYVRNSPVLYADPLGRADRSTHVFTRSRR
;
A
#
# COMPACT_ATOMS: atom_id res chain seq x y z
N GLY A 1 12.46 -15.40 5.50
CA GLY A 1 11.83 -15.96 6.69
C GLY A 1 11.01 -14.90 7.39
N ASN A 2 10.18 -15.29 8.36
CA ASN A 2 9.37 -14.35 9.14
C ASN A 2 10.24 -13.48 10.06
N ARG A 3 9.89 -12.19 10.18
CA ARG A 3 10.49 -11.27 11.16
C ARG A 3 9.91 -11.60 12.53
N THR A 4 10.69 -12.17 13.44
CA THR A 4 10.21 -12.53 14.79
C THR A 4 10.38 -11.42 15.82
N ARG A 5 11.20 -10.41 15.52
CA ARG A 5 11.48 -9.26 16.39
C ARG A 5 11.84 -8.02 15.58
N LEU A 6 11.41 -6.86 16.06
CA LEU A 6 11.82 -5.53 15.58
C LEU A 6 12.21 -4.67 16.78
N GLU A 7 13.37 -4.04 16.71
CA GLU A 7 13.76 -2.96 17.62
C GLU A 7 13.72 -1.66 16.83
N TYR A 8 12.96 -0.69 17.30
CA TYR A 8 12.83 0.62 16.69
C TYR A 8 13.30 1.69 17.67
N ASN A 9 14.25 2.53 17.25
CA ASN A 9 14.80 3.62 18.05
C ASN A 9 14.40 4.95 17.41
N ASP A 10 13.62 5.74 18.15
CA ASP A 10 13.10 7.04 17.71
C ASP A 10 13.87 8.24 18.30
N GLY A 11 15.00 7.98 18.97
CA GLY A 11 15.78 8.99 19.68
C GLY A 11 15.27 9.30 21.10
N GLY A 12 14.08 8.82 21.47
CA GLY A 12 13.51 8.91 22.83
C GLY A 12 13.53 7.60 23.60
N GLY A 13 13.70 6.46 22.91
CA GLY A 13 13.82 5.14 23.51
C GLY A 13 13.89 4.04 22.45
N THR A 14 13.93 2.78 22.89
CA THR A 14 13.80 1.62 22.00
C THR A 14 12.49 0.92 22.25
N THR A 15 11.62 0.91 21.24
CA THR A 15 10.42 0.07 21.22
C THR A 15 10.78 -1.29 20.66
N THR A 16 10.48 -2.36 21.39
CA THR A 16 10.60 -3.73 20.89
C THR A 16 9.22 -4.26 20.53
N THR A 17 9.09 -4.78 19.31
CA THR A 17 7.95 -5.58 18.88
C THR A 17 8.38 -7.02 18.68
N THR A 18 7.63 -7.98 19.22
CA THR A 18 7.80 -9.41 18.92
C THR A 18 6.63 -9.91 18.09
N TYR A 19 6.87 -10.93 17.27
CA TYR A 19 5.90 -11.45 16.31
C TYR A 19 5.82 -12.97 16.40
N LEU A 20 4.60 -13.50 16.46
CA LEU A 20 4.31 -14.93 16.46
C LEU A 20 3.62 -15.34 15.16
N TYR A 21 4.01 -16.49 14.63
CA TYR A 21 3.50 -17.02 13.37
C TYR A 21 3.03 -18.45 13.54
N ASN A 22 2.02 -18.85 12.77
CA ASN A 22 1.63 -20.25 12.66
C ASN A 22 2.43 -20.98 11.55
N PRO A 23 2.27 -22.31 11.39
CA PRO A 23 2.99 -23.07 10.36
C PRO A 23 2.72 -22.66 8.91
N ALA A 24 1.68 -21.85 8.65
CA ALA A 24 1.34 -21.31 7.33
C ALA A 24 1.94 -19.90 7.10
N ASP A 25 2.90 -19.46 7.93
CA ASP A 25 3.53 -18.13 7.90
C ASP A 25 2.57 -16.95 8.13
N GLN A 26 1.37 -17.21 8.64
CA GLN A 26 0.42 -16.17 9.06
C GLN A 26 0.89 -15.55 10.37
N LEU A 27 0.93 -14.22 10.43
CA LEU A 27 1.25 -13.50 11.67
C LEU A 27 0.04 -13.64 12.56
N THR A 28 0.10 -14.37 13.67
CA THR A 28 -1.07 -14.58 14.53
C THR A 28 -1.12 -13.60 15.70
N ARG A 29 0.03 -13.06 16.10
CA ARG A 29 0.13 -12.07 17.17
C ARG A 29 1.36 -11.20 17.00
N ASP A 30 1.23 -9.91 17.27
CA ASP A 30 2.35 -9.06 17.64
C ASP A 30 2.19 -8.51 19.06
N THR A 31 3.32 -8.17 19.69
CA THR A 31 3.33 -7.64 21.06
C THR A 31 4.25 -6.43 21.13
N VAL A 32 3.73 -5.30 21.61
CA VAL A 32 4.47 -4.07 21.88
C VAL A 32 4.25 -3.68 23.33
N GLY A 33 5.31 -3.75 24.15
CA GLY A 33 5.17 -3.59 25.60
C GLY A 33 4.23 -4.66 26.18
N GLU A 34 3.12 -4.22 26.76
CA GLU A 34 2.08 -5.11 27.32
C GLU A 34 0.89 -5.31 26.38
N THR A 35 0.84 -4.59 25.25
CA THR A 35 -0.25 -4.68 24.27
C THR A 35 -0.01 -5.82 23.31
N ASN A 36 -0.98 -6.72 23.21
CA ASN A 36 -1.02 -7.78 22.20
C ASN A 36 -2.01 -7.39 21.10
N THR A 37 -1.59 -7.49 19.85
CA THR A 37 -2.51 -7.45 18.70
C THR A 37 -2.65 -8.85 18.13
N ASP A 38 -3.87 -9.36 18.09
CA ASP A 38 -4.22 -10.64 17.50
C ASP A 38 -4.67 -10.50 16.06
N TYR A 39 -4.31 -11.49 15.24
CA TYR A 39 -4.56 -11.50 13.80
C TYR A 39 -5.22 -12.81 13.40
N LEU A 40 -6.36 -12.70 12.71
CA LEU A 40 -7.13 -13.85 12.21
C LEU A 40 -7.15 -13.87 10.69
N TYR A 41 -7.22 -15.07 10.12
CA TYR A 41 -7.19 -15.29 8.67
C TYR A 41 -8.35 -16.20 8.26
N ASP A 42 -8.81 -16.02 7.02
CA ASP A 42 -9.70 -16.98 6.38
C ASP A 42 -8.95 -18.25 5.91
N ALA A 43 -9.71 -19.21 5.37
CA ALA A 43 -9.16 -20.45 4.82
C ALA A 43 -8.25 -20.23 3.59
N ASN A 44 -8.42 -19.10 2.88
CA ASN A 44 -7.56 -18.68 1.76
C ASN A 44 -6.30 -17.95 2.24
N GLY A 45 -6.17 -17.72 3.55
CA GLY A 45 -5.05 -17.06 4.20
C GLY A 45 -5.00 -15.55 3.95
N SER A 46 -6.14 -14.91 3.73
CA SER A 46 -6.27 -13.46 3.78
C SER A 46 -6.62 -13.02 5.19
N LEU A 47 -5.98 -11.96 5.68
CA LEU A 47 -6.18 -11.42 7.04
C LEU A 47 -7.60 -10.88 7.19
N THR A 48 -8.44 -11.47 8.02
CA THR A 48 -9.83 -11.02 8.22
C THR A 48 -10.04 -10.16 9.44
N LYS A 49 -9.12 -10.21 10.42
CA LYS A 49 -9.23 -9.42 11.65
C LYS A 49 -7.87 -9.02 12.19
N LYS A 50 -7.73 -7.78 12.67
CA LYS A 50 -6.64 -7.28 13.53
C LYS A 50 -7.29 -6.69 14.78
N ASP A 51 -6.87 -7.14 15.97
CA ASP A 51 -7.56 -6.84 17.22
C ASP A 51 -6.56 -6.63 18.37
N ASP A 52 -6.43 -5.42 18.89
CA ASP A 52 -5.61 -5.12 20.08
C ASP A 52 -6.42 -5.07 21.40
N GLY A 53 -7.69 -5.50 21.35
CA GLY A 53 -8.67 -5.43 22.43
C GLY A 53 -9.43 -4.11 22.51
N ALA A 54 -8.83 -2.98 22.10
CA ALA A 54 -9.48 -1.67 22.05
C ALA A 54 -9.91 -1.30 20.62
N ASN A 55 -9.09 -1.67 19.64
CA ASN A 55 -9.23 -1.37 18.22
C ASN A 55 -9.40 -2.67 17.46
N VAL A 56 -10.59 -2.85 16.90
CA VAL A 56 -10.90 -3.98 16.03
C VAL A 56 -10.97 -3.49 14.60
N HIS A 57 -10.18 -4.10 13.74
CA HIS A 57 -10.23 -3.92 12.30
C HIS A 57 -10.73 -5.22 11.67
N SER A 58 -11.68 -5.14 10.73
CA SER A 58 -12.18 -6.28 9.97
C SER A 58 -11.96 -6.07 8.48
N TYR A 59 -11.67 -7.14 7.75
CA TYR A 59 -11.37 -7.11 6.33
C TYR A 59 -12.13 -8.22 5.61
N SER A 60 -12.70 -7.89 4.45
CA SER A 60 -13.33 -8.88 3.56
C SER A 60 -12.65 -8.92 2.20
N TYR A 61 -12.72 -10.07 1.54
CA TYR A 61 -12.05 -10.33 0.26
C TYR A 61 -12.98 -11.01 -0.74
N ASP A 62 -12.71 -10.80 -2.03
CA ASP A 62 -13.30 -11.59 -3.10
C ASP A 62 -12.59 -12.95 -3.27
N TYR A 63 -13.11 -13.80 -4.16
CA TYR A 63 -12.53 -15.12 -4.46
C TYR A 63 -11.10 -15.08 -5.04
N ARG A 64 -10.60 -13.89 -5.43
CA ARG A 64 -9.25 -13.66 -5.95
C ARG A 64 -8.31 -13.12 -4.88
N ASN A 65 -8.75 -13.06 -3.62
CA ASN A 65 -8.05 -12.46 -2.48
C ASN A 65 -7.80 -10.95 -2.64
N LEU A 66 -8.65 -10.24 -3.39
CA LEU A 66 -8.66 -8.77 -3.43
C LEU A 66 -9.57 -8.24 -2.32
N MET A 67 -9.05 -7.31 -1.52
CA MET A 67 -9.79 -6.72 -0.39
C MET A 67 -10.98 -5.92 -0.91
N THR A 68 -12.20 -6.33 -0.57
CA THR A 68 -13.45 -5.70 -1.01
C THR A 68 -14.06 -4.79 0.04
N ASP A 69 -13.78 -5.05 1.31
CA ASP A 69 -14.36 -4.32 2.43
C ASP A 69 -13.35 -4.15 3.56
N TYR A 70 -13.48 -3.05 4.28
CA TYR A 70 -12.74 -2.76 5.49
C TYR A 70 -13.63 -2.01 6.48
N ASP A 71 -13.60 -2.49 7.73
CA ASP A 71 -14.20 -1.86 8.89
C ASP A 71 -13.11 -1.51 9.90
N GLY A 72 -12.99 -0.23 10.22
CA GLY A 72 -12.10 0.26 11.25
C GLY A 72 -12.73 0.20 12.65
N PRO A 73 -11.96 0.59 13.68
CA PRO A 73 -12.44 0.60 15.07
C PRO A 73 -13.68 1.48 15.25
N GLY A 74 -14.76 0.87 15.75
CA GLY A 74 -15.98 1.60 16.14
C GLY A 74 -16.90 2.01 14.99
N SER A 75 -16.65 1.54 13.77
CA SER A 75 -17.49 1.80 12.60
C SER A 75 -17.78 0.52 11.82
N SER A 76 -18.83 0.56 11.01
CA SER A 76 -19.28 -0.56 10.16
C SER A 76 -19.56 -0.06 8.75
N ASN A 77 -19.06 -0.78 7.75
CA ASN A 77 -18.92 -0.44 6.34
C ASN A 77 -18.10 0.85 6.11
N ASP A 78 -16.91 0.95 6.71
CA ASP A 78 -16.06 2.14 6.58
C ASP A 78 -15.60 2.35 5.14
N SER A 79 -15.24 1.28 4.44
CA SER A 79 -14.67 1.38 3.10
C SER A 79 -14.95 0.17 2.22
N THR A 80 -15.43 0.44 1.01
CA THR A 80 -15.68 -0.59 -0.01
C THR A 80 -14.80 -0.39 -1.24
N TYR A 81 -14.36 -1.48 -1.84
CA TYR A 81 -13.49 -1.48 -3.01
C TYR A 81 -14.05 -2.42 -4.07
N ASN A 82 -14.16 -1.93 -5.31
CA ASN A 82 -14.62 -2.75 -6.43
C ASN A 82 -13.54 -2.85 -7.51
N TYR A 83 -13.50 -4.00 -8.17
CA TYR A 83 -12.46 -4.35 -9.13
C TYR A 83 -13.07 -4.81 -10.45
N ASP A 84 -12.39 -4.52 -11.55
CA ASP A 84 -12.77 -5.08 -12.85
C ASP A 84 -12.38 -6.56 -12.98
N ALA A 85 -12.72 -7.17 -14.12
CA ALA A 85 -12.39 -8.56 -14.43
C ALA A 85 -10.87 -8.84 -14.45
N ARG A 86 -10.02 -7.82 -14.65
CA ARG A 86 -8.56 -7.92 -14.61
C ARG A 86 -7.98 -7.70 -13.21
N GLY A 87 -8.82 -7.42 -12.21
CA GLY A 87 -8.41 -7.18 -10.82
C GLY A 87 -7.89 -5.75 -10.58
N ARG A 88 -8.14 -4.81 -11.49
CA ARG A 88 -7.81 -3.39 -11.27
C ARG A 88 -8.91 -2.75 -10.45
N ARG A 89 -8.55 -2.00 -9.41
CA ARG A 89 -9.53 -1.25 -8.60
C ARG A 89 -10.20 -0.18 -9.47
N ILE A 90 -11.52 -0.27 -9.63
CA ILE A 90 -12.33 0.66 -10.43
C ILE A 90 -13.11 1.64 -9.58
N THR A 91 -13.46 1.29 -8.34
CA THR A 91 -14.02 2.23 -7.38
C THR A 91 -13.49 1.99 -5.99
N LYS A 92 -13.48 3.07 -5.22
CA LYS A 92 -13.31 3.10 -3.78
C LYS A 92 -14.42 3.96 -3.21
N ASP A 93 -15.06 3.52 -2.14
CA ASP A 93 -15.96 4.34 -1.34
C ASP A 93 -15.43 4.33 0.09
N VAL A 94 -15.22 5.51 0.68
CA VAL A 94 -14.78 5.65 2.07
C VAL A 94 -15.82 6.53 2.75
N ASN A 95 -16.59 5.97 3.68
CA ASN A 95 -17.64 6.69 4.42
C ASN A 95 -18.61 7.48 3.51
N GLY A 96 -19.02 6.88 2.38
CA GLY A 96 -19.91 7.51 1.38
C GLY A 96 -19.19 8.41 0.36
N THR A 97 -17.88 8.63 0.52
CA THR A 97 -17.07 9.41 -0.43
C THR A 97 -16.51 8.51 -1.52
N LYS A 98 -17.23 8.44 -2.64
CA LYS A 98 -16.85 7.62 -3.79
C LYS A 98 -15.79 8.27 -4.68
N THR A 99 -14.76 7.49 -5.01
CA THR A 99 -13.77 7.73 -6.06
C THR A 99 -13.85 6.62 -7.12
N ALA A 100 -13.92 6.99 -8.40
CA ALA A 100 -13.86 6.08 -9.53
C ALA A 100 -12.53 6.24 -10.27
N TYR A 101 -11.92 5.13 -10.66
CA TYR A 101 -10.59 5.07 -11.27
C TYR A 101 -10.68 4.62 -12.73
N PHE A 102 -10.05 5.39 -13.61
CA PHE A 102 -9.88 5.05 -15.03
C PHE A 102 -8.43 4.66 -15.30
N HIS A 103 -8.26 3.66 -16.14
CA HIS A 103 -6.97 2.98 -16.32
C HIS A 103 -6.53 2.97 -17.78
N ASP A 104 -5.24 3.21 -18.00
CA ASP A 104 -4.52 2.80 -19.20
C ASP A 104 -3.55 1.67 -18.82
N GLY A 105 -3.73 0.50 -19.43
CA GLY A 105 -3.06 -0.72 -18.98
C GLY A 105 -3.28 -1.00 -17.48
N LEU A 106 -2.20 -0.97 -16.71
CA LEU A 106 -2.19 -1.18 -15.24
C LEU A 106 -2.06 0.11 -14.43
N ASN A 107 -1.97 1.27 -15.09
CA ASN A 107 -1.81 2.56 -14.45
C ASN A 107 -3.17 3.29 -14.38
N VAL A 108 -3.42 3.93 -13.25
CA VAL A 108 -4.53 4.89 -13.12
C VAL A 108 -4.15 6.16 -13.89
N VAL A 109 -5.03 6.60 -14.78
CA VAL A 109 -4.84 7.82 -15.59
C VAL A 109 -5.81 8.93 -15.24
N ALA A 110 -6.93 8.60 -14.59
CA ALA A 110 -7.86 9.61 -14.09
C ALA A 110 -8.68 9.11 -12.88
N GLU A 111 -9.09 10.07 -12.07
CA GLU A 111 -10.00 9.88 -10.94
C GLU A 111 -11.22 10.78 -11.08
N TYR A 112 -12.39 10.22 -10.80
CA TYR A 112 -13.68 10.93 -10.81
C TYR A 112 -14.36 10.76 -9.45
N ASN A 113 -15.15 11.73 -9.03
CA ASN A 113 -15.98 11.59 -7.83
C ASN A 113 -17.28 10.81 -8.11
N GLY A 114 -18.08 10.57 -7.07
CA GLY A 114 -19.39 9.90 -7.17
C GLY A 114 -20.42 10.57 -8.09
N SER A 115 -20.20 11.84 -8.47
CA SER A 115 -21.04 12.60 -9.41
C SER A 115 -20.44 12.66 -10.83
N ASN A 116 -19.48 11.78 -11.15
CA ASN A 116 -18.77 11.75 -12.44
C ASN A 116 -18.06 13.06 -12.81
N GLN A 117 -17.60 13.83 -11.82
CA GLN A 117 -16.76 14.99 -12.05
C GLN A 117 -15.28 14.61 -11.97
N LEU A 118 -14.50 15.00 -12.98
CA LEU A 118 -13.06 14.76 -13.02
C LEU A 118 -12.38 15.45 -11.83
N GLN A 119 -11.65 14.68 -11.04
CA GLN A 119 -10.88 15.16 -9.88
C GLN A 119 -9.41 15.33 -10.25
N ARG A 120 -8.81 14.29 -10.84
CA ARG A 120 -7.37 14.24 -11.14
C ARG A 120 -7.12 13.49 -12.44
N THR A 121 -6.06 13.89 -13.16
CA THR A 121 -5.46 13.11 -14.25
C THR A 121 -3.98 12.87 -13.96
N TYR A 122 -3.43 11.79 -14.52
CA TYR A 122 -2.04 11.38 -14.31
C TYR A 122 -1.34 11.10 -15.63
N VAL A 123 -0.07 11.47 -15.71
CA VAL A 123 0.83 11.08 -16.80
C VAL A 123 1.84 10.07 -16.27
N THR A 124 1.90 8.90 -16.90
CA THR A 124 2.77 7.79 -16.49
C THR A 124 3.53 7.23 -17.70
N PRO A 125 4.82 7.58 -17.91
CA PRO A 125 5.61 7.05 -19.03
C PRO A 125 5.85 5.52 -18.99
N GLY A 126 5.62 4.88 -17.84
CA GLY A 126 5.77 3.45 -17.66
C GLY A 126 5.00 2.95 -16.45
N LEU A 127 5.04 1.64 -16.22
CA LEU A 127 4.45 1.03 -15.03
C LEU A 127 5.07 1.66 -13.78
N ASP A 128 4.24 2.25 -12.93
CA ASP A 128 4.62 2.80 -11.62
C ASP A 128 5.58 3.99 -11.70
N GLN A 129 5.72 4.58 -12.89
CA GLN A 129 6.49 5.80 -13.13
C GLN A 129 5.54 7.00 -13.16
N ASN A 130 5.01 7.41 -12.02
CA ASN A 130 4.16 8.59 -11.95
C ASN A 130 5.02 9.84 -12.22
N LEU A 131 4.73 10.55 -13.32
CA LEU A 131 5.48 11.75 -13.70
C LEU A 131 4.80 13.01 -13.21
N SER A 132 3.51 13.18 -13.55
CA SER A 132 2.73 14.36 -13.17
C SER A 132 1.31 14.00 -12.80
N LEU A 133 0.68 14.89 -12.03
CA LEU A 133 -0.75 14.89 -11.79
C LEU A 133 -1.32 16.28 -12.08
N THR A 134 -2.51 16.35 -12.65
CA THR A 134 -3.27 17.59 -12.78
C THR A 134 -4.53 17.51 -11.93
N SER A 135 -4.72 18.48 -11.05
CA SER A 135 -5.87 18.59 -10.15
C SER A 135 -6.42 20.01 -10.22
N SER A 136 -7.72 20.17 -10.44
CA SER A 136 -8.37 21.49 -10.56
C SER A 136 -7.66 22.44 -11.53
N GLY A 137 -7.18 21.93 -12.67
CA GLY A 137 -6.45 22.70 -13.69
C GLY A 137 -4.99 23.01 -13.37
N THR A 138 -4.50 22.67 -12.17
CA THR A 138 -3.10 22.89 -11.77
C THR A 138 -2.30 21.59 -11.91
N THR A 139 -1.11 21.67 -12.50
CA THR A 139 -0.23 20.50 -12.71
C THR A 139 0.91 20.49 -11.70
N TYR A 140 1.18 19.31 -11.16
CA TYR A 140 2.23 19.01 -10.21
C TYR A 140 3.09 17.85 -10.70
N TYR A 141 4.33 17.77 -10.22
CA TYR A 141 5.32 16.79 -10.66
C TYR A 141 5.79 15.93 -9.50
N HIS A 142 5.83 14.63 -9.70
CA HIS A 142 6.37 13.69 -8.72
C HIS A 142 7.88 13.58 -8.89
N LEU A 143 8.60 13.61 -7.77
CA LEU A 143 10.04 13.40 -7.71
C LEU A 143 10.32 12.11 -6.94
N PRO A 144 10.46 10.97 -7.63
CA PRO A 144 10.74 9.70 -6.98
C PRO A 144 12.23 9.48 -6.72
N ASP A 145 12.56 8.59 -5.78
CA ASP A 145 13.89 8.01 -5.66
C ASP A 145 14.15 6.90 -6.72
N ALA A 146 15.34 6.29 -6.69
CA ALA A 146 15.74 5.25 -7.64
C ALA A 146 14.84 4.00 -7.62
N LEU A 147 14.09 3.76 -6.55
CA LEU A 147 13.14 2.64 -6.43
C LEU A 147 11.70 3.06 -6.75
N GLY A 148 11.49 4.29 -7.21
CA GLY A 148 10.16 4.80 -7.54
C GLY A 148 9.37 5.29 -6.33
N ARG A 149 9.99 5.46 -5.15
CA ARG A 149 9.30 5.99 -3.97
C ARG A 149 9.18 7.50 -4.10
N VAL A 150 7.97 8.03 -4.04
CA VAL A 150 7.73 9.47 -4.18
C VAL A 150 8.36 10.21 -3.00
N ARG A 151 9.44 10.97 -3.23
CA ARG A 151 10.08 11.76 -2.16
C ARG A 151 9.45 13.12 -2.04
N GLN A 152 9.06 13.72 -3.16
CA GLN A 152 8.39 15.01 -3.19
C GLN A 152 7.35 15.08 -4.30
N VAL A 153 6.38 15.97 -4.12
CA VAL A 153 5.49 16.45 -5.17
C VAL A 153 5.61 17.96 -5.20
N ILE A 154 5.96 18.53 -6.34
CA ILE A 154 6.23 19.97 -6.51
C ILE A 154 5.24 20.61 -7.48
N SER A 155 4.99 21.90 -7.31
CA SER A 155 4.25 22.69 -8.30
C SER A 155 5.13 23.07 -9.49
N ALA A 156 4.54 23.68 -10.53
CA ALA A 156 5.28 24.24 -11.66
C ALA A 156 6.28 25.35 -11.27
N ASN A 157 6.12 25.96 -10.10
CA ASN A 157 7.04 26.96 -9.56
C ASN A 157 8.05 26.34 -8.57
N GLU A 158 8.22 25.01 -8.62
CA GLU A 158 9.15 24.24 -7.75
C GLU A 158 8.83 24.29 -6.25
N ALA A 159 7.65 24.81 -5.88
CA ALA A 159 7.20 24.82 -4.49
C ALA A 159 6.80 23.40 -4.06
N THR A 160 7.42 22.88 -2.99
CA THR A 160 7.09 21.58 -2.41
C THR A 160 5.66 21.58 -1.89
N GLN A 161 4.82 20.72 -2.48
CA GLN A 161 3.45 20.47 -2.03
C GLN A 161 3.41 19.30 -1.06
N ASN A 162 4.06 18.19 -1.43
CA ASN A 162 4.19 17.04 -0.55
C ASN A 162 5.66 16.65 -0.40
N GLY A 163 6.02 16.09 0.75
CA GLY A 163 7.37 15.61 1.08
C GLY A 163 7.29 14.39 1.98
N TYR A 164 8.01 13.33 1.60
CA TYR A 164 8.02 12.04 2.29
C TYR A 164 9.44 11.50 2.46
N ASP A 165 9.76 11.15 3.70
CA ASP A 165 10.87 10.28 4.03
C ASP A 165 10.31 8.93 4.45
N TYR A 166 10.99 7.84 4.09
CA TYR A 166 10.50 6.49 4.33
C TYR A 166 11.52 5.68 5.15
N GLU A 167 10.99 4.90 6.07
CA GLU A 167 11.69 3.72 6.59
C GLU A 167 11.82 2.64 5.50
N ALA A 168 12.64 1.62 5.76
CA ALA A 168 12.96 0.59 4.78
C ALA A 168 11.73 -0.09 4.17
N PHE A 169 10.68 -0.34 4.97
CA PHE A 169 9.46 -1.04 4.55
C PHE A 169 8.32 -0.10 4.13
N GLY A 170 8.59 1.19 3.92
CA GLY A 170 7.64 2.14 3.34
C GLY A 170 6.72 2.85 4.32
N LYS A 171 6.95 2.68 5.62
CA LYS A 171 6.40 3.57 6.65
C LYS A 171 6.99 4.96 6.45
N VAL A 172 6.15 6.00 6.53
CA VAL A 172 6.64 7.38 6.49
C VAL A 172 7.39 7.67 7.79
N TYR A 173 8.62 8.14 7.67
CA TYR A 173 9.46 8.54 8.78
C TYR A 173 9.20 10.01 9.12
N GLY A 174 8.94 10.28 10.40
CA GLY A 174 8.59 11.62 10.88
C GLY A 174 7.25 12.13 10.33
N THR A 175 7.04 13.43 10.42
CA THR A 175 5.83 14.09 9.93
C THR A 175 6.01 14.47 8.45
N PRO A 176 5.19 13.93 7.53
CA PRO A 176 5.26 14.33 6.13
C PRO A 176 4.74 15.76 5.92
N THR A 177 5.18 16.39 4.84
CA THR A 177 4.50 17.59 4.30
C THR A 177 3.42 17.11 3.34
N GLU A 178 2.17 17.53 3.52
CA GLU A 178 1.04 17.14 2.65
C GLU A 178 0.07 18.30 2.41
N ASN A 179 0.37 19.13 1.41
CA ASN A 179 -0.49 20.25 1.00
C ASN A 179 -1.39 19.88 -0.20
N LEU A 180 -1.14 18.76 -0.86
CA LEU A 180 -1.85 18.29 -2.04
C LEU A 180 -2.38 16.87 -1.83
N THR A 181 -3.69 16.68 -2.06
CA THR A 181 -4.32 15.36 -2.01
C THR A 181 -3.95 14.53 -3.24
N GLN A 182 -3.18 13.46 -3.03
CA GLN A 182 -2.82 12.47 -4.04
C GLN A 182 -2.48 11.13 -3.37
N PRO A 183 -2.76 9.97 -4.00
CA PRO A 183 -2.65 8.68 -3.32
C PRO A 183 -1.25 8.05 -3.38
N PHE A 184 -0.39 8.40 -4.33
CA PHE A 184 0.82 7.66 -4.64
C PHE A 184 1.99 8.01 -3.71
N ARG A 185 2.51 7.02 -2.99
CA ARG A 185 3.63 7.21 -2.05
C ARG A 185 4.76 6.20 -2.29
N PHE A 186 4.91 5.20 -1.41
CA PHE A 186 5.97 4.20 -1.48
C PHE A 186 5.88 3.35 -2.76
N THR A 187 6.98 3.29 -3.53
CA THR A 187 7.06 2.62 -4.85
C THR A 187 5.92 3.02 -5.80
N ALA A 188 5.53 4.31 -5.72
CA ALA A 188 4.43 4.91 -6.46
C ALA A 188 3.08 4.18 -6.30
N ARG A 189 2.87 3.42 -5.21
CA ARG A 189 1.61 2.71 -4.95
C ARG A 189 0.64 3.59 -4.17
N ALA A 190 -0.65 3.35 -4.39
CA ALA A 190 -1.72 4.09 -3.74
C ALA A 190 -1.75 3.75 -2.24
N TRP A 191 -1.62 4.76 -1.40
CA TRP A 191 -1.83 4.73 0.03
C TRP A 191 -3.31 4.97 0.33
N ASP A 192 -3.90 4.05 1.09
CA ASP A 192 -5.28 4.13 1.54
C ASP A 192 -5.29 4.48 3.04
N PRO A 193 -5.44 5.77 3.40
CA PRO A 193 -5.32 6.24 4.78
C PRO A 193 -6.34 5.58 5.73
N GLU A 194 -7.50 5.19 5.22
CA GLU A 194 -8.55 4.52 6.00
C GLU A 194 -8.10 3.17 6.59
N THR A 195 -7.24 2.44 5.87
CA THR A 195 -6.79 1.09 6.24
C THR A 195 -5.34 1.09 6.72
N GLU A 196 -4.62 2.18 6.49
CA GLU A 196 -3.16 2.27 6.63
C GLU A 196 -2.37 1.26 5.77
N LEU A 197 -2.94 0.92 4.60
CA LEU A 197 -2.36 -0.05 3.67
C LEU A 197 -2.01 0.61 2.33
N TYR A 198 -1.08 -0.02 1.64
CA TYR A 198 -0.83 0.24 0.24
C TYR A 198 -1.58 -0.76 -0.64
N HIS A 199 -2.27 -0.26 -1.67
CA HIS A 199 -2.86 -1.09 -2.70
C HIS A 199 -1.82 -1.47 -3.77
N TYR A 200 -1.40 -2.74 -3.78
CA TYR A 200 -0.40 -3.31 -4.70
C TYR A 200 -1.05 -4.12 -5.82
N ARG A 201 -2.22 -3.69 -6.32
CA ARG A 201 -3.01 -4.40 -7.34
C ARG A 201 -3.50 -5.75 -6.81
N ALA A 202 -2.66 -6.78 -6.87
CA ALA A 202 -3.04 -8.15 -6.49
C ALA A 202 -3.18 -8.36 -4.97
N ARG A 203 -2.55 -7.52 -4.15
CA ARG A 203 -2.56 -7.66 -2.68
C ARG A 203 -2.57 -6.30 -1.98
N SER A 204 -3.00 -6.30 -0.73
CA SER A 204 -2.84 -5.16 0.18
C SER A 204 -1.56 -5.33 1.00
N TYR A 205 -0.73 -4.30 1.05
CA TYR A 205 0.57 -4.30 1.74
C TYR A 205 0.51 -3.45 3.01
N GLY A 206 0.83 -4.08 4.15
CA GLY A 206 0.90 -3.42 5.44
C GLY A 206 2.32 -2.94 5.73
N GLN A 207 2.55 -1.62 5.61
CA GLN A 207 3.86 -1.01 5.83
C GLN A 207 4.40 -1.22 7.26
N ALA A 208 3.53 -1.19 8.28
CA ALA A 208 3.92 -1.38 9.67
C ALA A 208 4.40 -2.82 9.92
N LEU A 209 3.73 -3.78 9.27
CA LEU A 209 4.06 -5.20 9.34
C LEU A 209 5.20 -5.60 8.39
N GLY A 210 5.49 -4.77 7.38
CA GLY A 210 6.46 -5.06 6.33
C GLY A 210 6.09 -6.26 5.46
N ARG A 211 4.79 -6.54 5.30
CA ARG A 211 4.30 -7.75 4.61
C ARG A 211 2.92 -7.56 3.98
N PHE A 212 2.55 -8.46 3.06
CA PHE A 212 1.21 -8.51 2.48
C PHE A 212 0.20 -9.13 3.45
N LEU A 213 -1.07 -8.76 3.32
CA LEU A 213 -2.17 -9.26 4.15
C LEU A 213 -2.78 -10.57 3.65
N SER A 214 -2.51 -10.95 2.40
CA SER A 214 -2.98 -12.18 1.78
C SER A 214 -1.81 -12.96 1.17
N ARG A 215 -1.99 -14.28 1.03
CA ARG A 215 -1.02 -15.16 0.38
C ARG A 215 -0.81 -14.77 -1.08
N ASP A 216 0.41 -14.95 -1.57
CA ASP A 216 0.67 -14.87 -2.99
C ASP A 216 -0.14 -15.90 -3.79
N SER A 217 -0.87 -15.42 -4.78
CA SER A 217 -1.66 -16.25 -5.69
C SER A 217 -0.79 -17.12 -6.62
N LEU A 218 0.50 -16.78 -6.80
CA LEU A 218 1.46 -17.56 -7.57
C LEU A 218 2.17 -18.66 -6.74
N TRP A 219 1.72 -18.88 -5.48
CA TRP A 219 2.19 -19.95 -4.59
C TRP A 219 3.72 -19.97 -4.45
N LEU A 220 4.32 -21.17 -4.32
CA LEU A 220 5.73 -21.38 -4.03
C LEU A 220 6.67 -21.10 -5.22
N SER A 221 6.15 -20.65 -6.36
CA SER A 221 7.00 -20.31 -7.50
C SER A 221 7.95 -19.14 -7.20
N ASP A 222 7.60 -18.32 -6.20
CA ASP A 222 8.27 -17.05 -5.92
C ASP A 222 9.06 -17.04 -4.60
N GLY A 223 8.77 -17.98 -3.69
CA GLY A 223 9.48 -18.15 -2.43
C GLY A 223 8.70 -19.01 -1.42
N ALA A 224 9.36 -19.43 -0.34
CA ALA A 224 8.70 -20.23 0.70
C ALA A 224 7.70 -19.43 1.54
N ASN A 225 7.87 -18.11 1.66
CA ASN A 225 7.02 -17.25 2.48
C ASN A 225 6.07 -16.43 1.62
N LEU A 226 4.80 -16.84 1.58
CA LEU A 226 3.79 -16.28 0.68
C LEU A 226 3.30 -14.87 1.05
N TYR A 227 3.78 -14.31 2.16
CA TYR A 227 3.38 -13.00 2.67
C TYR A 227 4.51 -11.97 2.60
N CYS A 228 5.76 -12.40 2.39
CA CYS A 228 6.90 -11.50 2.48
C CYS A 228 6.90 -10.45 1.37
N TYR A 229 7.38 -9.25 1.68
CA TYR A 229 7.62 -8.22 0.68
C TYR A 229 9.09 -8.27 0.26
N VAL A 230 9.29 -8.55 -1.03
CA VAL A 230 10.57 -8.53 -1.73
C VAL A 230 11.78 -9.19 -1.03
N ARG A 231 11.59 -10.42 -0.54
CA ARG A 231 12.55 -11.20 0.29
C ARG A 231 13.12 -10.42 1.47
N ASN A 232 12.31 -9.55 2.09
CA ASN A 232 12.74 -8.65 3.15
C ASN A 232 13.92 -7.75 2.74
N SER A 233 14.06 -7.44 1.45
CA SER A 233 15.10 -6.57 0.89
C SER A 233 14.51 -5.33 0.20
N PRO A 234 13.63 -4.55 0.88
CA PRO A 234 12.89 -3.45 0.26
C PRO A 234 13.74 -2.23 -0.10
N VAL A 235 15.00 -2.19 0.36
CA VAL A 235 15.99 -1.16 -0.01
C VAL A 235 16.66 -1.42 -1.36
N LEU A 236 16.44 -2.60 -1.96
CA LEU A 236 17.02 -2.97 -3.26
C LEU A 236 15.95 -3.28 -4.33
N TYR A 237 14.76 -3.69 -3.90
CA TYR A 237 13.73 -4.22 -4.80
C TYR A 237 12.36 -3.59 -4.53
N ALA A 238 11.52 -3.61 -5.55
CA ALA A 238 10.10 -3.28 -5.47
C ALA A 238 9.27 -4.41 -6.10
N ASP A 239 8.01 -4.56 -5.69
CA ASP A 239 7.03 -5.45 -6.33
C ASP A 239 5.96 -4.59 -7.04
N PRO A 240 6.05 -4.36 -8.35
CA PRO A 240 5.05 -3.59 -9.08
C PRO A 240 3.66 -4.24 -9.07
N LEU A 241 3.58 -5.57 -9.09
CA LEU A 241 2.31 -6.26 -9.36
C LEU A 241 1.63 -6.79 -8.09
N GLY A 242 2.33 -6.77 -6.96
CA GLY A 242 1.89 -7.48 -5.77
C GLY A 242 1.87 -8.99 -5.98
N ARG A 243 2.73 -9.53 -6.85
CA ARG A 243 2.79 -10.95 -7.24
C ARG A 243 4.21 -11.47 -7.43
N ALA A 244 5.20 -10.60 -7.32
CA ALA A 244 6.57 -10.91 -7.74
C ALA A 244 7.56 -10.46 -6.66
N ASP A 245 8.46 -11.37 -6.29
CA ASP A 245 9.36 -11.16 -5.17
C ASP A 245 10.49 -10.17 -5.49
N ARG A 246 10.82 -9.95 -6.77
CA ARG A 246 11.90 -9.03 -7.15
C ARG A 246 11.66 -8.35 -8.49
N SER A 247 11.52 -7.03 -8.47
CA SER A 247 11.84 -6.18 -9.61
C SER A 247 12.85 -5.12 -9.20
N THR A 248 14.00 -5.10 -9.86
CA THR A 248 14.86 -3.91 -9.88
C THR A 248 14.26 -2.96 -10.89
N HIS A 249 13.82 -1.77 -10.47
CA HIS A 249 13.53 -0.68 -11.41
C HIS A 249 14.84 -0.25 -12.06
N VAL A 250 15.28 -0.98 -13.08
CA VAL A 250 16.30 -0.49 -13.99
C VAL A 250 15.54 0.43 -14.94
N PHE A 251 15.92 1.70 -14.97
CA PHE A 251 15.58 2.61 -16.07
C PHE A 251 16.20 2.05 -17.36
N THR A 252 15.67 0.95 -17.90
CA THR A 252 15.98 0.54 -19.25
C THR A 252 15.27 1.53 -20.15
N ARG A 253 15.99 2.60 -20.52
CA ARG A 253 15.73 3.28 -21.79
C ARG A 253 15.67 2.18 -22.84
N SER A 254 14.48 1.85 -23.29
CA SER A 254 14.30 1.14 -24.56
C SER A 254 15.06 1.96 -25.59
N ARG A 255 16.23 1.45 -26.03
CA ARG A 255 16.88 1.96 -27.23
C ARG A 255 15.95 1.58 -28.37
N ARG A 256 15.48 2.61 -29.09
CA ARG A 256 14.80 2.49 -30.37
C ARG A 256 15.58 1.57 -31.31
#